data_AF-A0A6I1FXF6-F1
#
_entry.id   AF-A0A6I1FXF6-F1
#
_cell.length_a   1.000
_cell.length_b   1.000
_cell.length_c   1.000
_cell.angle_alpha   90.00
_cell.angle_beta   90.00
_cell.angle_gamma   90.00
#
_symmetry.space_group_name_H-M   'P 1'
#
loop_
_entity.id
_entity.type
_entity.pdbx_description
1 polymer ?
#
loop_
_entity_poly.entity_id
_entity_poly.type
_entity_poly.pdbx_seq_one_letter_code
_entity_poly.pdbx_strand_id
1 'polypeptide(L)'
;MTLWIDPPVWPAHDRLWSHLISDTSLEELHEFAAGLGIPRRGFEGDHYDIPAERYADVVAAGARETTGRDLLARLAASGLRLPKRKGDRGIERAAGVRFPDGTSADVDLVASVREMPHERVFASMVLVTDAAGSHLLTWSERRREWSSCGGWREAGETPVETAVRETAEESGLVLDPASVRPRGYERFRRLPGGGPGLWVQGRDVLQVYSTTVPEVAPPLRAESPDDPVPEWVDDTELLRRCGAAFWWPLAAYVLDLT
;
A
#
# COMPACT_ATOMS: atom_id res chain seq x y z
N MET A 1 14.97 11.55 19.64
CA MET A 1 13.51 11.45 19.45
C MET A 1 12.95 10.54 20.53
N THR A 2 11.63 10.37 20.63
CA THR A 2 11.01 9.60 21.72
C THR A 2 10.04 8.59 21.16
N LEU A 3 10.24 7.31 21.51
CA LEU A 3 9.24 6.27 21.28
C LEU A 3 8.32 6.18 22.49
N TRP A 4 7.03 5.98 22.24
CA TRP A 4 6.00 5.98 23.28
C TRP A 4 5.25 4.65 23.29
N ILE A 5 5.03 4.08 24.47
CA ILE A 5 4.31 2.82 24.65
C ILE A 5 3.20 2.95 25.70
N ASP A 6 2.01 2.43 25.42
CA ASP A 6 0.91 2.35 26.41
C ASP A 6 0.94 1.03 27.22
N PRO A 7 0.37 0.98 28.44
CA PRO A 7 0.29 -0.26 29.21
C PRO A 7 -0.50 -1.34 28.46
N PRO A 8 -0.18 -2.64 28.68
CA PRO A 8 -0.84 -3.73 27.97
C PRO A 8 -2.26 -3.93 28.51
N VAL A 9 -3.23 -3.21 27.94
CA VAL A 9 -4.64 -3.23 28.39
C VAL A 9 -5.62 -3.68 27.30
N TRP A 10 -5.14 -3.87 26.07
CA TRP A 10 -5.98 -4.19 24.92
C TRP A 10 -6.11 -5.71 24.73
N PRO A 11 -7.31 -6.30 24.89
CA PRO A 11 -7.48 -7.74 24.75
C PRO A 11 -7.63 -8.16 23.28
N ALA A 12 -6.78 -9.07 22.81
CA ALA A 12 -6.91 -9.75 21.52
C ALA A 12 -6.12 -11.06 21.53
N HIS A 13 -6.59 -12.09 20.80
CA HIS A 13 -5.90 -13.38 20.68
C HIS A 13 -5.45 -13.99 22.03
N ASP A 14 -6.35 -13.99 23.02
CA ASP A 14 -6.11 -14.48 24.39
C ASP A 14 -4.93 -13.83 25.13
N ARG A 15 -4.59 -12.59 24.72
CA ARG A 15 -3.47 -11.81 25.23
C ARG A 15 -3.86 -10.36 25.46
N LEU A 16 -3.03 -9.66 26.23
CA LEU A 16 -3.06 -8.21 26.34
C LEU A 16 -1.97 -7.61 25.44
N TRP A 17 -2.29 -6.47 24.85
CA TRP A 17 -1.44 -5.77 23.90
C TRP A 17 -1.26 -4.31 24.30
N SER A 18 -0.07 -3.83 24.01
CA SER A 18 0.36 -2.44 24.02
C SER A 18 0.54 -1.95 22.60
N HIS A 19 0.56 -0.64 22.40
CA HIS A 19 0.88 0.04 21.16
C HIS A 19 2.16 0.82 21.35
N LEU A 20 3.09 0.67 20.42
CA LEU A 20 4.35 1.40 20.37
C LEU A 20 4.34 2.33 19.15
N ILE A 21 4.61 3.62 19.36
CA ILE A 21 4.69 4.63 18.30
C ILE A 21 5.99 5.42 18.35
N SER A 22 6.31 6.05 17.23
CA SER A 22 7.11 7.28 17.20
C SER A 22 6.18 8.46 16.92
N ASP A 23 6.47 9.62 17.51
CA ASP A 23 5.79 10.87 17.19
C ASP A 23 6.55 11.71 16.15
N THR A 24 7.62 11.15 15.56
CA THR A 24 8.48 11.88 14.63
C THR A 24 9.00 11.07 13.43
N SER A 25 9.19 9.75 13.54
CA SER A 25 9.77 8.94 12.46
C SER A 25 9.31 7.48 12.49
N LEU A 26 8.71 7.00 11.40
CA LEU A 26 8.42 5.56 11.22
C LEU A 26 9.68 4.74 11.01
N GLU A 27 10.72 5.31 10.39
CA GLU A 27 12.01 4.65 10.19
C GLU A 27 12.65 4.28 11.54
N GLU A 28 12.74 5.23 12.46
CA GLU A 28 13.25 5.00 13.82
C GLU A 28 12.42 3.95 14.57
N LEU A 29 11.09 3.99 14.39
CA LEU A 29 10.19 3.00 14.97
C LEU A 29 10.46 1.59 14.42
N HIS A 30 10.73 1.46 13.11
CA HIS A 30 11.08 0.19 12.49
C HIS A 30 12.44 -0.31 12.96
N GLU A 31 13.46 0.54 12.99
CA GLU A 31 14.79 0.19 13.47
C GLU A 31 14.77 -0.28 14.93
N PHE A 32 14.05 0.44 15.79
CA PHE A 32 13.90 0.06 17.20
C PHE A 32 13.20 -1.30 17.36
N ALA A 33 12.10 -1.50 16.65
CA ALA A 33 11.38 -2.77 16.68
C ALA A 33 12.27 -3.93 16.17
N ALA A 34 13.01 -3.72 15.08
CA ALA A 34 13.94 -4.70 14.52
C ALA A 34 15.09 -5.02 15.49
N GLY A 35 15.64 -4.02 16.17
CA GLY A 35 16.68 -4.19 17.19
C GLY A 35 16.24 -5.05 18.38
N LEU A 36 14.93 -5.11 18.66
CA LEU A 36 14.34 -5.99 19.66
C LEU A 36 13.81 -7.30 19.07
N GLY A 37 13.96 -7.56 17.77
CA GLY A 37 13.39 -8.73 17.11
C GLY A 37 11.85 -8.75 17.14
N ILE A 38 11.20 -7.58 17.22
CA ILE A 38 9.76 -7.45 17.02
C ILE A 38 9.50 -7.59 15.52
N PRO A 39 8.66 -8.56 15.09
CA PRO A 39 8.51 -8.86 13.68
C PRO A 39 7.75 -7.72 12.97
N ARG A 40 8.12 -7.43 11.71
CA ARG A 40 7.49 -6.38 10.89
C ARG A 40 5.96 -6.55 10.77
N ARG A 41 5.47 -7.79 10.84
CA ARG A 41 4.03 -8.11 10.85
C ARG A 41 3.27 -7.56 12.05
N GLY A 42 3.94 -7.11 13.11
CA GLY A 42 3.29 -6.41 14.22
C GLY A 42 3.01 -4.94 13.92
N PHE A 43 3.48 -4.40 12.80
CA PHE A 43 3.21 -3.03 12.39
C PHE A 43 1.85 -2.91 11.71
N GLU A 44 1.11 -1.88 12.09
CA GLU A 44 -0.26 -1.63 11.64
C GLU A 44 -0.43 -0.28 10.92
N GLY A 45 0.65 0.20 10.30
CA GLY A 45 0.69 1.38 9.43
C GLY A 45 1.21 2.64 10.11
N ASP A 46 1.02 2.76 11.42
CA ASP A 46 1.47 3.91 12.21
C ASP A 46 1.93 3.56 13.64
N HIS A 47 1.84 2.29 14.04
CA HIS A 47 2.27 1.77 15.34
C HIS A 47 2.63 0.29 15.23
N TYR A 48 3.34 -0.22 16.23
CA TYR A 48 3.49 -1.66 16.47
C TYR A 48 2.56 -2.13 17.59
N ASP A 49 1.91 -3.27 17.38
CA ASP A 49 1.25 -4.04 18.42
C ASP A 49 2.29 -4.88 19.17
N ILE A 50 2.45 -4.58 20.46
CA ILE A 50 3.43 -5.20 21.36
C ILE A 50 2.68 -6.12 22.34
N PRO A 51 2.95 -7.42 22.34
CA PRO A 51 2.34 -8.32 23.31
C PRO A 51 2.84 -8.03 24.74
N ALA A 52 1.98 -8.22 25.74
CA ALA A 52 2.24 -7.88 27.14
C ALA A 52 3.59 -8.40 27.68
N GLU A 53 4.01 -9.62 27.32
CA GLU A 53 5.29 -10.18 27.79
C GLU A 53 6.53 -9.49 27.22
N ARG A 54 6.39 -8.71 26.14
CA ARG A 54 7.47 -7.90 25.54
C ARG A 54 7.49 -6.46 26.06
N TYR A 55 6.49 -6.05 26.83
CA TYR A 55 6.35 -4.69 27.33
C TYR A 55 7.58 -4.22 28.11
N ALA A 56 8.03 -5.04 29.07
CA ALA A 56 9.19 -4.71 29.91
C ALA A 56 10.47 -4.55 29.10
N ASP A 57 10.69 -5.39 28.08
CA ASP A 57 11.84 -5.29 27.17
C ASP A 57 11.82 -3.99 26.38
N VAL A 58 10.65 -3.58 25.87
CA VAL A 58 10.47 -2.35 25.10
C VAL A 58 10.74 -1.11 25.96
N VAL A 59 10.26 -1.10 27.20
CA VAL A 59 10.55 -0.03 28.16
C VAL A 59 12.04 0.00 28.52
N ALA A 60 12.64 -1.17 28.82
CA ALA A 60 14.06 -1.28 29.14
C ALA A 60 14.97 -0.82 27.99
N ALA A 61 14.53 -0.98 26.75
CA ALA A 61 15.22 -0.51 25.55
C ALA A 61 15.09 1.01 25.30
N GLY A 62 14.28 1.71 26.09
CA GLY A 62 14.19 3.18 26.07
C GLY A 62 12.87 3.76 25.56
N ALA A 63 11.86 2.93 25.26
CA ALA A 63 10.52 3.45 25.00
C ALA A 63 9.93 4.06 26.29
N ARG A 64 9.35 5.25 26.17
CA ARG A 64 8.74 5.95 27.29
C ARG A 64 7.29 5.53 27.48
N GLU A 65 6.97 5.11 28.69
CA GLU A 65 5.61 4.78 29.06
C GLU A 65 4.71 6.03 28.98
N THR A 66 3.52 5.86 28.42
CA THR A 66 2.47 6.88 28.43
C THR A 66 1.08 6.24 28.45
N THR A 67 0.01 7.02 28.53
CA THR A 67 -1.36 6.49 28.41
C THR A 67 -1.75 6.34 26.95
N GLY A 68 -2.66 5.41 26.64
CA GLY A 68 -3.19 5.28 25.27
C GLY A 68 -3.83 6.57 24.74
N ARG A 69 -4.42 7.41 25.61
CA ARG A 69 -4.94 8.74 25.23
C ARG A 69 -3.84 9.69 24.77
N ASP A 70 -2.76 9.77 25.53
CA ASP A 70 -1.61 10.64 25.19
C ASP A 70 -0.88 10.12 23.95
N LEU A 71 -0.74 8.79 23.83
CA LEU A 71 -0.21 8.13 22.64
C LEU A 71 -0.99 8.52 21.37
N LEU A 72 -2.32 8.42 21.40
CA LEU A 72 -3.16 8.83 20.27
C LEU A 72 -3.05 10.33 19.97
N ALA A 73 -2.96 11.18 21.00
CA ALA A 73 -2.80 12.63 20.81
C ALA A 73 -1.46 12.97 20.14
N ARG A 74 -0.36 12.35 20.57
CA ARG A 74 0.97 12.50 19.96
C ARG A 74 0.98 12.00 18.53
N LEU A 75 0.43 10.81 18.28
CA LEU A 75 0.36 10.23 16.94
C LEU A 75 -0.46 11.10 15.99
N ALA A 76 -1.58 11.66 16.46
CA ALA A 76 -2.38 12.60 15.67
C ALA A 76 -1.59 13.90 15.37
N ALA A 77 -0.89 14.45 16.35
CA ALA A 77 -0.08 15.66 16.18
C ALA A 77 1.14 15.46 15.29
N SER A 78 1.69 14.24 15.24
CA SER A 78 2.88 13.90 14.43
C SER A 78 2.63 13.93 12.92
N GLY A 79 1.37 13.82 12.47
CA GLY A 79 1.05 13.58 11.07
C GLY A 79 1.35 12.15 10.59
N LEU A 80 1.83 11.25 11.46
CA LEU A 80 2.10 9.84 11.12
C LEU A 80 0.86 8.94 11.25
N ARG A 81 -0.22 9.41 11.90
CA ARG A 81 -1.46 8.63 12.08
C ARG A 81 -2.02 8.14 10.75
N LEU A 82 -2.19 6.84 10.57
CA LEU A 82 -2.79 6.16 9.42
C LEU A 82 -4.18 5.61 9.80
N PRO A 83 -5.26 6.37 9.56
CA PRO A 83 -6.61 5.88 9.86
C PRO A 83 -6.99 4.75 8.89
N LYS A 84 -7.50 3.64 9.41
CA LYS A 84 -7.96 2.52 8.59
C LYS A 84 -9.28 1.98 9.10
N ARG A 85 -10.02 1.25 8.25
CA ARG A 85 -11.26 0.61 8.68
C ARG A 85 -10.92 -0.57 9.59
N LYS A 86 -11.87 -0.96 10.45
CA LYS A 86 -11.74 -2.21 11.19
C LYS A 86 -11.57 -3.38 10.21
N GLY A 87 -10.55 -4.21 10.43
CA GLY A 87 -10.18 -5.35 9.58
C GLY A 87 -9.28 -5.01 8.39
N ASP A 88 -9.02 -3.72 8.12
CA ASP A 88 -7.96 -3.33 7.18
C ASP A 88 -6.61 -3.38 7.90
N ARG A 89 -5.53 -3.55 7.13
CA ARG A 89 -4.15 -3.53 7.61
C ARG A 89 -3.39 -2.35 7.01
N GLY A 90 -2.84 -1.50 7.86
CA GLY A 90 -1.95 -0.43 7.41
C GLY A 90 -0.60 -1.04 7.03
N ILE A 91 -0.16 -0.84 5.79
CA ILE A 91 1.12 -1.35 5.32
C ILE A 91 2.20 -0.30 5.52
N GLU A 92 1.99 0.89 4.98
CA GLU A 92 2.95 1.98 5.03
C GLU A 92 2.28 3.34 4.76
N ARG A 93 2.95 4.42 5.15
CA ARG A 93 2.70 5.76 4.64
C ARG A 93 3.93 6.24 3.87
N ALA A 94 3.76 6.47 2.57
CA ALA A 94 4.73 7.18 1.76
C ALA A 94 4.46 8.70 1.88
N ALA A 95 5.31 9.42 2.60
CA ALA A 95 5.15 10.87 2.80
C ALA A 95 5.75 11.67 1.63
N GLY A 96 5.10 12.76 1.24
CA GLY A 96 5.66 13.72 0.28
C GLY A 96 5.93 13.18 -1.12
N VAL A 97 5.20 12.16 -1.57
CA VAL A 97 5.32 11.58 -2.91
C VAL A 97 5.05 12.66 -3.94
N ARG A 98 5.99 12.85 -4.88
CA ARG A 98 5.91 13.86 -5.93
C ARG A 98 5.54 13.20 -7.26
N PHE A 99 4.52 13.71 -7.92
CA PHE A 99 4.01 13.16 -9.17
C PHE A 99 4.48 13.95 -10.40
N PRO A 100 4.51 13.34 -11.60
CA PRO A 100 4.93 14.01 -12.84
C PRO A 100 4.13 15.27 -13.18
N ASP A 101 2.86 15.37 -12.74
CA ASP A 101 2.01 16.54 -12.93
C ASP A 101 2.34 17.72 -11.98
N GLY A 102 3.42 17.59 -11.20
CA GLY A 102 3.87 18.58 -10.23
C GLY A 102 3.09 18.58 -8.92
N THR A 103 2.13 17.66 -8.74
CA THR A 103 1.43 17.51 -7.45
C THR A 103 2.27 16.74 -6.44
N SER A 104 1.93 16.89 -5.16
CA SER A 104 2.52 16.09 -4.09
C SER A 104 1.46 15.63 -3.11
N ALA A 105 1.61 14.42 -2.59
CA ALA A 105 0.69 13.85 -1.61
C ALA A 105 1.42 12.93 -0.62
N ASP A 106 0.84 12.80 0.57
CA ASP A 106 1.10 11.63 1.40
C ASP A 106 0.18 10.50 0.92
N VAL A 107 0.71 9.29 0.78
CA VAL A 107 -0.03 8.13 0.30
C VAL A 107 -0.03 7.06 1.38
N ASP A 108 -1.23 6.70 1.83
CA ASP A 108 -1.40 5.54 2.70
C ASP A 108 -1.59 4.29 1.88
N LEU A 109 -0.77 3.29 2.17
CA LEU A 109 -0.85 1.96 1.61
C LEU A 109 -1.59 1.07 2.60
N VAL A 110 -2.74 0.55 2.18
CA VAL A 110 -3.60 -0.24 3.06
C VAL A 110 -4.00 -1.54 2.39
N ALA A 111 -3.72 -2.67 3.02
CA ALA A 111 -4.24 -3.95 2.57
C ALA A 111 -5.67 -4.16 3.10
N SER A 112 -6.57 -4.60 2.22
CA SER A 112 -7.97 -4.83 2.52
C SER A 112 -8.60 -5.78 1.50
N VAL A 113 -9.44 -6.69 1.98
CA VAL A 113 -10.24 -7.58 1.14
C VAL A 113 -11.56 -6.94 0.67
N ARG A 114 -11.72 -5.63 0.87
CA ARG A 114 -12.93 -4.88 0.54
C ARG A 114 -12.61 -3.74 -0.39
N GLU A 115 -13.52 -3.47 -1.31
CA GLU A 115 -13.46 -2.28 -2.14
C GLU A 115 -13.76 -1.01 -1.32
N MET A 116 -13.19 0.09 -1.78
CA MET A 116 -13.56 1.43 -1.35
C MET A 116 -14.85 1.88 -2.06
N PRO A 117 -15.70 2.71 -1.41
CA PRO A 117 -16.87 3.30 -2.06
C PRO A 117 -16.49 3.92 -3.39
N HIS A 118 -17.23 3.55 -4.43
CA HIS A 118 -16.86 3.86 -5.82
C HIS A 118 -16.69 5.37 -6.02
N GLU A 119 -17.48 6.21 -5.34
CA GLU A 119 -17.40 7.67 -5.43
C GLU A 119 -16.04 8.25 -5.01
N ARG A 120 -15.24 7.50 -4.23
CA ARG A 120 -13.89 7.90 -3.82
C ARG A 120 -12.78 7.40 -4.74
N VAL A 121 -13.06 6.40 -5.56
CA VAL A 121 -12.06 5.75 -6.41
C VAL A 121 -11.86 6.57 -7.68
N PHE A 122 -10.66 7.08 -7.92
CA PHE A 122 -10.31 7.76 -9.18
C PHE A 122 -9.54 6.86 -10.15
N ALA A 123 -8.89 5.81 -9.65
CA ALA A 123 -8.07 4.90 -10.44
C ALA A 123 -8.10 3.49 -9.86
N SER A 124 -7.74 2.51 -10.68
CA SER A 124 -7.57 1.13 -10.25
C SER A 124 -6.27 0.57 -10.77
N MET A 125 -5.71 -0.39 -10.03
CA MET A 125 -4.50 -1.12 -10.38
C MET A 125 -4.71 -2.61 -10.09
N VAL A 126 -4.14 -3.48 -10.90
CA VAL A 126 -4.20 -4.93 -10.69
C VAL A 126 -2.82 -5.58 -10.78
N LEU A 127 -2.50 -6.36 -9.75
CA LEU A 127 -1.33 -7.22 -9.73
C LEU A 127 -1.74 -8.57 -10.35
N VAL A 128 -1.24 -8.87 -11.54
CA VAL A 128 -1.58 -10.09 -12.29
C VAL A 128 -0.41 -11.07 -12.20
N THR A 129 -0.70 -12.29 -11.76
CA THR A 129 0.24 -13.41 -11.83
C THR A 129 -0.22 -14.46 -12.85
N ASP A 130 0.70 -15.19 -13.45
CA ASP A 130 0.40 -16.36 -14.27
C ASP A 130 0.38 -17.65 -13.44
N ALA A 131 0.06 -18.79 -14.07
CA ALA A 131 0.01 -20.08 -13.38
C ALA A 131 1.38 -20.59 -12.89
N ALA A 132 2.49 -20.01 -13.35
CA ALA A 132 3.84 -20.31 -12.88
C ALA A 132 4.32 -19.35 -11.77
N GLY A 133 3.53 -18.32 -11.42
CA GLY A 133 3.87 -17.31 -10.44
C GLY A 133 4.65 -16.11 -11.02
N SER A 134 4.78 -16.00 -12.34
CA SER A 134 5.37 -14.82 -13.00
C SER A 134 4.40 -13.64 -12.92
N HIS A 135 4.93 -12.42 -12.88
CA HIS A 135 4.17 -11.18 -12.72
C HIS A 135 4.11 -10.41 -14.02
N LEU A 136 2.94 -9.87 -14.35
CA LEU A 136 2.77 -8.98 -15.50
C LEU A 136 3.28 -7.57 -15.15
N LEU A 137 4.17 -7.05 -15.98
CA LEU A 137 4.58 -5.65 -15.97
C LEU A 137 4.25 -4.97 -17.30
N THR A 138 3.74 -3.75 -17.21
CA THR A 138 3.47 -2.84 -18.31
C THR A 138 4.30 -1.57 -18.17
N TRP A 139 4.49 -0.86 -19.28
CA TRP A 139 5.22 0.40 -19.30
C TRP A 139 4.26 1.58 -19.18
N SER A 140 4.48 2.46 -18.20
CA SER A 140 3.70 3.69 -18.05
C SER A 140 4.44 4.86 -18.71
N GLU A 141 4.01 5.30 -19.88
CA GLU A 141 4.57 6.49 -20.56
C GLU A 141 4.50 7.75 -19.68
N ARG A 142 3.40 7.91 -18.94
CA ARG A 142 3.19 9.06 -18.05
C ARG A 142 4.25 9.14 -16.94
N ARG A 143 4.66 7.99 -16.40
CA ARG A 143 5.63 7.91 -15.29
C ARG A 143 7.04 7.57 -15.79
N ARG A 144 7.17 7.15 -17.05
CA ARG A 144 8.39 6.63 -17.67
C ARG A 144 9.03 5.51 -16.85
N GLU A 145 8.19 4.59 -16.36
CA GLU A 145 8.60 3.48 -15.50
C GLU A 145 7.77 2.22 -15.76
N TRP A 146 8.32 1.07 -15.39
CA TRP A 146 7.59 -0.20 -15.34
C TRP A 146 6.70 -0.25 -14.11
N SER A 147 5.47 -0.73 -14.29
CA SER A 147 4.45 -0.82 -13.24
C SER A 147 3.52 -2.01 -13.49
N SER A 148 2.69 -2.34 -12.52
CA SER A 148 1.48 -3.14 -12.76
C SER A 148 0.45 -2.35 -13.55
N CYS A 149 -0.46 -3.07 -14.23
CA CYS A 149 -1.53 -2.51 -15.04
C CYS A 149 -2.46 -1.63 -14.21
N GLY A 150 -2.84 -0.47 -14.74
CA GLY A 150 -3.83 0.35 -14.08
C GLY A 150 -3.80 1.81 -14.49
N GLY A 151 -4.97 2.42 -14.42
CA GLY A 151 -5.15 3.79 -14.82
C GLY A 151 -6.43 4.40 -14.28
N TRP A 152 -6.85 5.46 -14.96
CA TRP A 152 -7.89 6.34 -14.49
C TRP A 152 -9.26 5.74 -14.77
N ARG A 153 -10.15 5.87 -13.80
CA ARG A 153 -11.52 5.41 -13.96
C ARG A 153 -12.30 6.33 -14.89
N GLU A 154 -12.94 5.75 -15.89
CA GLU A 154 -13.81 6.48 -16.80
C GLU A 154 -15.23 6.67 -16.24
N ALA A 155 -16.01 7.53 -16.89
CA ALA A 155 -17.37 7.83 -16.46
C ALA A 155 -18.29 6.61 -16.64
N GLY A 156 -18.94 6.20 -15.56
CA GLY A 156 -19.87 5.06 -15.56
C GLY A 156 -19.24 3.73 -15.17
N GLU A 157 -17.91 3.65 -15.09
CA GLU A 157 -17.21 2.43 -14.69
C GLU A 157 -17.22 2.21 -13.17
N THR A 158 -17.34 0.95 -12.79
CA THR A 158 -16.94 0.45 -11.47
C THR A 158 -15.41 0.34 -11.39
N PRO A 159 -14.84 0.38 -10.17
CA PRO A 159 -13.40 0.20 -9.99
C PRO A 159 -12.82 -1.09 -10.60
N VAL A 160 -13.55 -2.22 -10.55
CA VAL A 160 -13.07 -3.48 -11.13
C VAL A 160 -13.12 -3.45 -12.67
N GLU A 161 -14.13 -2.83 -13.27
CA GLU A 161 -14.20 -2.64 -14.72
C GLU A 161 -13.02 -1.82 -15.24
N THR A 162 -12.63 -0.75 -14.52
CA THR A 162 -11.41 0.01 -14.83
C THR A 162 -10.17 -0.88 -14.80
N ALA A 163 -9.99 -1.71 -13.77
CA ALA A 163 -8.82 -2.60 -13.68
C ALA A 163 -8.76 -3.58 -14.87
N VAL A 164 -9.90 -4.12 -15.28
CA VAL A 164 -10.01 -5.06 -16.42
C VAL A 164 -9.73 -4.35 -17.74
N ARG A 165 -10.30 -3.15 -17.97
CA ARG A 165 -10.07 -2.36 -19.18
C ARG A 165 -8.60 -1.98 -19.32
N GLU A 166 -8.01 -1.39 -18.29
CA GLU A 166 -6.60 -0.94 -18.32
C GLU A 166 -5.65 -2.13 -18.56
N THR A 167 -5.94 -3.31 -17.98
CA THR A 167 -5.15 -4.51 -18.28
C THR A 167 -5.24 -4.90 -19.75
N ALA A 168 -6.44 -4.87 -20.34
CA ALA A 168 -6.64 -5.22 -21.74
C ALA A 168 -5.99 -4.21 -22.70
N GLU A 169 -6.03 -2.92 -22.36
CA GLU A 169 -5.42 -1.84 -23.15
C GLU A 169 -3.89 -1.91 -23.08
N GLU A 170 -3.33 -1.95 -21.87
CA GLU A 170 -1.89 -1.90 -21.67
C GLU A 170 -1.16 -3.20 -22.05
N SER A 171 -1.87 -4.34 -22.02
CA SER A 171 -1.23 -5.66 -22.20
C SER A 171 -1.87 -6.60 -23.22
N GLY A 172 -3.05 -6.26 -23.74
CA GLY A 172 -3.84 -7.18 -24.58
C GLY A 172 -4.44 -8.37 -23.83
N LEU A 173 -4.14 -8.53 -22.53
CA LEU A 173 -4.66 -9.61 -21.69
C LEU A 173 -6.08 -9.30 -21.24
N VAL A 174 -7.02 -10.20 -21.55
CA VAL A 174 -8.42 -10.07 -21.13
C VAL A 174 -8.63 -10.84 -19.83
N LEU A 175 -8.95 -10.12 -18.75
CA LEU A 175 -9.26 -10.71 -17.45
C LEU A 175 -10.75 -11.02 -17.32
N ASP A 176 -11.10 -12.12 -16.65
CA ASP A 176 -12.45 -12.31 -16.13
C ASP A 176 -12.66 -11.39 -14.91
N PRO A 177 -13.59 -10.41 -14.93
CA PRO A 177 -13.86 -9.55 -13.78
C PRO A 177 -14.20 -10.34 -12.51
N ALA A 178 -14.83 -11.52 -12.66
CA ALA A 178 -15.17 -12.38 -11.54
C ALA A 178 -13.96 -13.11 -10.94
N SER A 179 -12.76 -13.02 -11.52
CA SER A 179 -11.50 -13.51 -10.95
C SER A 179 -10.71 -12.42 -10.20
N VAL A 180 -10.98 -11.15 -10.48
CA VAL A 180 -10.27 -10.00 -9.91
C VAL A 180 -10.74 -9.77 -8.48
N ARG A 181 -9.81 -9.67 -7.53
CA ARG A 181 -10.12 -9.56 -6.08
C ARG A 181 -9.53 -8.31 -5.48
N PRO A 182 -10.28 -7.53 -4.67
CA PRO A 182 -9.71 -6.39 -3.95
C PRO A 182 -8.68 -6.90 -2.95
N ARG A 183 -7.51 -6.27 -2.95
CA ARG A 183 -6.39 -6.62 -2.05
C ARG A 183 -5.89 -5.45 -1.23
N GLY A 184 -6.21 -4.23 -1.63
CA GLY A 184 -5.85 -3.04 -0.88
C GLY A 184 -6.28 -1.77 -1.58
N TYR A 185 -5.80 -0.64 -1.08
CA TYR A 185 -5.99 0.65 -1.70
C TYR A 185 -4.85 1.59 -1.31
N GLU A 186 -4.58 2.53 -2.21
CA GLU A 186 -3.74 3.68 -1.95
C GLU A 186 -4.66 4.87 -1.69
N ARG A 187 -4.49 5.54 -0.55
CA ARG A 187 -5.26 6.74 -0.23
C ARG A 187 -4.36 7.96 -0.19
N PHE A 188 -4.67 8.93 -1.02
CA PHE A 188 -3.86 10.09 -1.27
C PHE A 188 -4.35 11.29 -0.46
N ARG A 189 -3.43 11.95 0.24
CA ARG A 189 -3.66 13.24 0.91
C ARG A 189 -2.80 14.29 0.28
N ARG A 190 -3.43 15.13 -0.54
CA ARG A 190 -2.76 16.20 -1.25
C ARG A 190 -2.07 17.15 -0.27
N LEU A 191 -0.81 17.45 -0.53
CA LEU A 191 -0.04 18.44 0.20
C LEU A 191 -0.24 19.84 -0.41
N PRO A 192 -0.18 20.91 0.40
CA PRO A 192 -0.23 22.29 -0.10
C PRO A 192 0.92 22.58 -1.08
N GLY A 193 0.70 23.51 -2.01
CA GLY A 193 1.75 24.01 -2.91
C GLY A 193 1.92 23.25 -4.23
N GLY A 194 1.13 22.20 -4.49
CA GLY A 194 1.03 21.58 -5.81
C GLY A 194 0.15 22.41 -6.77
N GLY A 195 0.42 22.31 -8.08
CA GLY A 195 -0.44 22.88 -9.14
C GLY A 195 -1.88 22.36 -9.07
N PRO A 196 -2.81 22.89 -9.90
CA PRO A 196 -4.22 22.49 -9.87
C PRO A 196 -4.40 20.97 -10.01
N GLY A 197 -3.46 20.28 -10.65
CA GLY A 197 -3.39 18.83 -10.74
C GLY A 197 -4.60 18.21 -11.42
N LEU A 198 -4.58 16.89 -11.58
CA LEU A 198 -5.74 16.16 -12.13
C LEU A 198 -6.72 15.68 -11.02
N TRP A 199 -6.45 16.03 -9.77
CA TRP A 199 -7.18 15.53 -8.59
C TRP A 199 -8.59 16.11 -8.50
N VAL A 200 -9.59 15.22 -8.57
CA VAL A 200 -11.00 15.58 -8.34
C VAL A 200 -11.29 15.53 -6.85
N GLN A 201 -11.83 16.62 -6.29
CA GLN A 201 -12.21 16.69 -4.88
C GLN A 201 -13.16 15.53 -4.52
N GLY A 202 -12.83 14.79 -3.47
CA GLY A 202 -13.61 13.63 -3.01
C GLY A 202 -13.21 12.29 -3.66
N ARG A 203 -12.39 12.30 -4.72
CA ARG A 203 -11.77 11.10 -5.27
C ARG A 203 -10.30 11.03 -4.89
N ASP A 204 -10.01 10.30 -3.82
CA ASP A 204 -8.71 10.26 -3.18
C ASP A 204 -8.14 8.85 -3.05
N VAL A 205 -8.74 7.88 -3.75
CA VAL A 205 -8.38 6.46 -3.67
C VAL A 205 -8.00 5.90 -5.04
N LEU A 206 -6.87 5.19 -5.09
CA LEU A 206 -6.59 4.18 -6.10
C LEU A 206 -6.88 2.80 -5.50
N GLN A 207 -7.75 2.02 -6.15
CA GLN A 207 -8.14 0.69 -5.68
C GLN A 207 -7.15 -0.35 -6.21
N VAL A 208 -6.62 -1.20 -5.32
CA VAL A 208 -5.66 -2.25 -5.69
C VAL A 208 -6.35 -3.61 -5.68
N TYR A 209 -6.17 -4.34 -6.78
CA TYR A 209 -6.65 -5.69 -6.99
C TYR A 209 -5.49 -6.66 -7.20
N SER A 210 -5.79 -7.96 -7.13
CA SER A 210 -4.95 -8.99 -7.72
C SER A 210 -5.80 -10.03 -8.45
N THR A 211 -5.17 -10.74 -9.37
CA THR A 211 -5.73 -11.96 -9.97
C THR A 211 -4.60 -12.89 -10.43
N THR A 212 -4.93 -14.15 -10.66
CA THR A 212 -4.04 -15.14 -11.26
C THR A 212 -4.70 -15.72 -12.50
N VAL A 213 -4.03 -15.61 -13.64
CA VAL A 213 -4.50 -16.24 -14.88
C VAL A 213 -4.09 -17.72 -14.92
N PRO A 214 -4.93 -18.61 -15.48
CA PRO A 214 -4.67 -20.05 -15.46
C PRO A 214 -3.60 -20.51 -16.47
N GLU A 215 -3.28 -19.69 -17.47
CA GLU A 215 -2.21 -19.95 -18.42
C GLU A 215 -0.83 -19.57 -17.87
N VAL A 216 0.22 -20.23 -18.36
CA VAL A 216 1.62 -19.82 -18.14
C VAL A 216 2.00 -18.87 -19.28
N ALA A 217 2.46 -17.67 -18.92
CA ALA A 217 2.89 -16.60 -19.80
C ALA A 217 2.03 -16.44 -21.08
N PRO A 218 0.71 -16.17 -20.95
CA PRO A 218 -0.13 -15.90 -22.11
C PRO A 218 0.41 -14.71 -22.93
N PRO A 219 0.15 -14.67 -24.24
CA PRO A 219 0.71 -13.66 -25.13
C PRO A 219 0.27 -12.25 -24.73
N LEU A 220 1.23 -11.33 -24.75
CA LEU A 220 1.02 -9.92 -24.42
C LEU A 220 1.21 -9.04 -25.66
N ARG A 221 0.56 -7.89 -25.67
CA ARG A 221 0.69 -6.85 -26.70
C ARG A 221 0.66 -5.48 -26.04
N ALA A 222 1.58 -4.60 -26.43
CA ALA A 222 1.52 -3.19 -26.03
C ALA A 222 0.27 -2.49 -26.57
N GLU A 223 -0.12 -1.42 -25.89
CA GLU A 223 -1.20 -0.52 -26.32
C GLU A 223 -0.82 0.17 -27.64
N SER A 224 0.33 0.85 -27.67
CA SER A 224 0.90 1.47 -28.86
C SER A 224 2.07 0.66 -29.43
N PRO A 225 2.28 0.64 -30.77
CA PRO A 225 3.47 0.04 -31.38
C PRO A 225 4.80 0.66 -30.95
N ASP A 226 4.77 1.91 -30.45
CA ASP A 226 5.95 2.65 -29.99
C ASP A 226 6.28 2.35 -28.51
N ASP A 227 5.36 1.76 -27.76
CA ASP A 227 5.56 1.44 -26.35
C ASP A 227 6.37 0.15 -26.17
N PRO A 228 7.15 0.04 -25.09
CA PRO A 228 7.76 -1.23 -24.70
C PRO A 228 6.70 -2.33 -24.57
N VAL A 229 7.02 -3.52 -25.09
CA VAL A 229 6.13 -4.69 -24.99
C VAL A 229 6.02 -5.11 -23.53
N PRO A 230 4.81 -5.34 -23.00
CA PRO A 230 4.60 -5.88 -21.66
C PRO A 230 5.26 -7.24 -21.47
N GLU A 231 5.69 -7.53 -20.25
CA GLU A 231 6.52 -8.69 -19.94
C GLU A 231 5.99 -9.46 -18.73
N TRP A 232 6.13 -10.79 -18.79
CA TRP A 232 6.07 -11.65 -17.60
C TRP A 232 7.46 -11.72 -16.97
N VAL A 233 7.55 -11.38 -15.68
CA VAL A 233 8.83 -11.33 -14.94
C VAL A 233 8.77 -12.18 -13.68
N ASP A 234 9.90 -12.68 -13.22
CA ASP A 234 9.99 -13.36 -11.91
C ASP A 234 10.06 -12.37 -10.74
N ASP A 235 10.02 -12.88 -9.51
CA ASP A 235 10.10 -12.08 -8.28
C ASP A 235 11.36 -11.20 -8.22
N THR A 236 12.49 -11.70 -8.74
CA THR A 236 13.77 -10.98 -8.69
C THR A 236 13.73 -9.77 -9.60
N GLU A 237 13.24 -9.95 -10.81
CA GLU A 237 13.14 -8.89 -11.80
C GLU A 237 12.03 -7.89 -11.45
N LEU A 238 10.92 -8.36 -10.88
CA LEU A 238 9.88 -7.50 -10.33
C LEU A 238 10.44 -6.58 -9.24
N LEU A 239 11.14 -7.15 -8.25
CA LEU A 239 11.79 -6.38 -7.18
C LEU A 239 12.82 -5.39 -7.76
N ARG A 240 13.62 -5.82 -8.75
CA ARG A 240 14.64 -4.96 -9.37
C ARG A 240 14.03 -3.75 -10.07
N ARG A 241 12.89 -3.91 -10.75
CA ARG A 241 12.24 -2.85 -11.52
C ARG A 241 11.37 -1.94 -10.65
N CYS A 242 10.65 -2.52 -9.68
CA CYS A 242 9.59 -1.82 -8.96
C CYS A 242 9.89 -1.62 -7.46
N GLY A 243 10.94 -2.24 -6.91
CA GLY A 243 11.23 -2.25 -5.47
C GLY A 243 11.48 -0.88 -4.83
N ALA A 244 11.79 0.13 -5.64
CA ALA A 244 11.98 1.51 -5.19
C ALA A 244 10.70 2.37 -5.33
N ALA A 245 9.64 1.85 -5.93
CA ALA A 245 8.40 2.59 -6.12
C ALA A 245 7.68 2.77 -4.78
N PHE A 246 7.04 3.93 -4.59
CA PHE A 246 6.33 4.22 -3.33
C PHE A 246 5.18 3.24 -3.04
N TRP A 247 4.61 2.61 -4.07
CA TRP A 247 3.52 1.63 -3.95
C TRP A 247 4.01 0.21 -3.67
N TRP A 248 5.32 -0.05 -3.82
CA TRP A 248 5.93 -1.38 -3.68
C TRP A 248 5.59 -2.09 -2.37
N PRO A 249 5.59 -1.43 -1.19
CA PRO A 249 5.30 -2.14 0.06
C PRO A 249 3.92 -2.81 0.06
N LEU A 250 2.91 -2.20 -0.58
CA LEU A 250 1.59 -2.82 -0.73
C LEU A 250 1.63 -3.99 -1.70
N ALA A 251 2.29 -3.83 -2.84
CA ALA A 251 2.40 -4.91 -3.83
C ALA A 251 3.16 -6.12 -3.27
N ALA A 252 4.30 -5.90 -2.61
CA ALA A 252 5.06 -6.94 -1.95
C ALA A 252 4.23 -7.66 -0.88
N TYR A 253 3.44 -6.94 -0.10
CA TYR A 253 2.52 -7.55 0.86
C TYR A 253 1.43 -8.39 0.18
N VAL A 254 0.87 -7.91 -0.93
CA VAL A 254 -0.22 -8.60 -1.63
C VAL A 254 0.27 -9.87 -2.34
N LEU A 255 1.51 -9.85 -2.83
CA LEU A 255 2.17 -10.93 -3.55
C LEU A 255 2.99 -11.87 -2.65
N ASP A 256 2.97 -11.65 -1.33
CA ASP A 256 3.74 -12.43 -0.34
C ASP A 256 5.27 -12.43 -0.62
N LEU A 257 5.82 -11.27 -1.02
CA LEU A 257 7.24 -11.06 -1.35
C LEU A 257 8.07 -10.38 -0.24
N THR A 258 7.50 -10.23 0.97
CA THR A 258 8.13 -9.54 2.11
C THR A 258 8.81 -10.48 3.10
#